data_AF-A0A357LE68-F1
#
_entry.id   AF-A0A357LE68-F1
#
_cell.length_a   1.000
_cell.length_b   1.000
_cell.length_c   1.000
_cell.angle_alpha   90.00
_cell.angle_beta   90.00
_cell.angle_gamma   90.00
#
_symmetry.space_group_name_H-M   'P 1'
#
loop_
_entity.id
_entity.type
_entity.pdbx_description
1 polymer ?
#
loop_
_entity_poly.entity_id
_entity_poly.type
_entity_poly.pdbx_seq_one_letter_code
_entity_poly.pdbx_strand_id
1 'polypeptide(L)'
;AAGYATVNETLLQQAEEKALYAALITAEAKAKAAVGAEKFAEAMTALSTLRAPIDAFFDKVTVNADKPELRANRLALLNRFIAATAAVADLSKLEG
;
A
#
# COMPACT_ATOMS: atom_id res chain seq x y z
N ALA A 1 -1.15 16.76 -6.34
CA ALA A 1 -1.23 15.30 -6.18
C ALA A 1 -0.79 14.67 -7.49
N ALA A 2 0.33 13.96 -7.52
CA ALA A 2 0.72 13.22 -8.72
C ALA A 2 -0.34 12.12 -8.94
N GLY A 3 -1.16 12.29 -9.97
CA GLY A 3 -2.23 11.37 -10.33
C GLY A 3 -1.64 10.10 -10.94
N TYR A 4 -1.15 9.20 -10.10
CA TYR A 4 -0.80 7.85 -10.55
C TYR A 4 -2.10 7.07 -10.78
N ALA A 5 -2.15 6.32 -11.89
CA ALA A 5 -3.28 5.46 -12.23
C ALA A 5 -3.52 4.38 -11.16
N THR A 6 -4.68 3.73 -11.19
CA THR A 6 -4.98 2.57 -10.34
C THR A 6 -4.08 1.39 -10.69
N VAL A 7 -3.73 0.57 -9.69
CA VAL A 7 -2.93 -0.65 -9.88
C VAL A 7 -3.65 -1.59 -10.86
N ASN A 8 -2.93 -2.03 -11.89
CA ASN A 8 -3.39 -3.03 -12.84
C ASN A 8 -2.77 -4.40 -12.48
N GLU A 9 -3.61 -5.34 -12.04
CA GLU A 9 -3.19 -6.66 -11.58
C GLU A 9 -2.53 -7.51 -12.69
N THR A 10 -2.92 -7.28 -13.94
CA THR A 10 -2.34 -8.01 -15.10
C THR A 10 -0.90 -7.59 -15.39
N LEU A 11 -0.47 -6.43 -14.88
CA LEU A 11 0.89 -5.91 -15.02
C LEU A 11 1.80 -6.23 -13.81
N LEU A 12 1.30 -6.96 -12.81
CA LEU A 12 2.11 -7.44 -11.67
C LEU A 12 2.92 -8.66 -12.12
N GLN A 13 4.21 -8.48 -12.37
CA GLN A 13 5.05 -9.54 -12.94
C GLN A 13 5.75 -10.35 -11.85
N GLN A 14 6.36 -9.66 -10.88
CA GLN A 14 7.16 -10.28 -9.84
C GLN A 14 6.28 -10.71 -8.65
N ALA A 15 6.77 -11.69 -7.89
CA ALA A 15 6.06 -12.21 -6.72
C ALA A 15 5.89 -11.12 -5.64
N GLU A 16 6.88 -10.24 -5.52
CA GLU A 16 6.93 -9.15 -4.56
C GLU A 16 5.91 -8.04 -4.89
N GLU A 17 5.66 -7.78 -6.17
CA GLU A 17 4.61 -6.86 -6.62
C GLU A 17 3.22 -7.39 -6.20
N LYS A 18 2.99 -8.70 -6.42
CA LYS A 18 1.74 -9.37 -6.04
C LYS A 18 1.57 -9.48 -4.52
N ALA A 19 2.64 -9.79 -3.81
CA ALA A 19 2.65 -9.89 -2.36
C ALA A 19 2.34 -8.53 -1.71
N LEU A 20 2.97 -7.45 -2.20
CA LEU A 20 2.68 -6.10 -1.73
C LEU A 20 1.22 -5.72 -2.03
N TYR A 21 0.71 -6.01 -3.22
CA TYR A 21 -0.67 -5.71 -3.58
C TYR A 21 -1.68 -6.44 -2.69
N ALA A 22 -1.50 -7.76 -2.47
CA ALA A 22 -2.37 -8.55 -1.62
C ALA A 22 -2.32 -8.10 -0.14
N ALA A 23 -1.12 -7.74 0.34
CA ALA A 23 -0.93 -7.19 1.68
C ALA A 23 -1.65 -5.85 1.83
N LEU A 24 -1.57 -4.96 0.82
CA LEU A 24 -2.29 -3.69 0.80
C LEU A 24 -3.79 -3.87 0.89
N ILE A 25 -4.39 -4.74 0.07
CA ILE A 25 -5.83 -5.03 0.13
C ILE A 25 -6.24 -5.49 1.52
N THR A 26 -5.47 -6.41 2.10
CA THR A 26 -5.76 -6.98 3.42
C THR A 26 -5.64 -5.94 4.53
N ALA A 27 -4.55 -5.16 4.52
CA ALA A 27 -4.28 -4.14 5.53
C ALA A 27 -5.32 -3.01 5.47
N GLU A 28 -5.69 -2.55 4.27
CA GLU A 28 -6.74 -1.54 4.08
C GLU A 28 -8.10 -2.02 4.60
N ALA A 29 -8.48 -3.26 4.31
CA ALA A 29 -9.74 -3.82 4.79
C ALA A 29 -9.77 -3.93 6.33
N LYS A 30 -8.68 -4.42 6.94
CA LYS A 30 -8.55 -4.52 8.40
C LYS A 30 -8.55 -3.14 9.06
N ALA A 31 -7.77 -2.19 8.52
CA ALA A 31 -7.72 -0.83 9.04
C ALA A 31 -9.10 -0.17 8.96
N LYS A 32 -9.81 -0.27 7.82
CA LYS A 32 -11.16 0.29 7.67
C LYS A 32 -12.16 -0.32 8.66
N ALA A 33 -12.11 -1.63 8.87
CA ALA A 33 -12.98 -2.31 9.84
C ALA A 33 -12.68 -1.88 11.28
N ALA A 34 -11.39 -1.80 11.66
CA ALA A 34 -10.97 -1.34 12.97
C ALA A 34 -11.39 0.11 13.24
N VAL A 35 -11.24 0.99 12.24
CA VAL A 35 -11.67 2.40 12.33
C VAL A 35 -13.18 2.53 12.49
N GLY A 36 -13.97 1.75 11.74
CA GLY A 36 -15.42 1.71 11.90
C GLY A 36 -15.89 1.22 13.28
N ALA A 37 -15.00 0.55 14.03
CA ALA A 37 -15.22 0.10 15.40
C ALA A 37 -14.45 0.93 16.45
N GLU A 38 -13.91 2.09 16.06
CA GLU A 38 -13.13 3.00 16.93
C GLU A 38 -11.89 2.35 17.56
N LYS A 39 -11.32 1.35 16.89
CA LYS A 39 -10.15 0.59 17.34
C LYS A 39 -8.87 1.02 16.63
N PHE A 40 -8.41 2.24 16.90
CA PHE A 40 -7.28 2.85 16.18
C PHE A 40 -5.95 2.10 16.33
N ALA A 41 -5.70 1.48 17.49
CA ALA A 41 -4.52 0.63 17.71
C ALA A 41 -4.51 -0.62 16.79
N GLU A 42 -5.69 -1.21 16.53
CA GLU A 42 -5.81 -2.33 15.59
C GLU A 42 -5.59 -1.87 14.15
N ALA A 43 -6.03 -0.65 13.80
CA ALA A 43 -5.77 -0.05 12.48
C ALA A 43 -4.28 0.21 12.25
N MET A 44 -3.58 0.79 13.23
CA MET A 44 -2.12 0.97 13.20
C MET A 44 -1.38 -0.37 13.06
N THR A 45 -1.83 -1.40 13.79
CA THR A 45 -1.26 -2.75 13.71
C THR A 45 -1.47 -3.39 12.34
N ALA A 46 -2.64 -3.18 11.72
CA ALA A 46 -2.91 -3.69 10.38
C ALA A 46 -1.94 -3.10 9.34
N LEU A 47 -1.67 -1.80 9.41
CA LEU A 47 -0.74 -1.14 8.49
C LEU A 47 0.72 -1.44 8.76
N SER A 48 1.12 -1.67 10.02
CA SER A 48 2.52 -2.02 10.33
C SER A 48 2.95 -3.33 9.65
N THR A 49 2.01 -4.23 9.36
CA THR A 49 2.27 -5.46 8.59
C THR A 49 2.78 -5.20 7.17
N LEU A 50 2.56 -4.00 6.62
CA LEU A 50 3.03 -3.62 5.29
C LEU A 50 4.54 -3.37 5.22
N ARG A 51 5.23 -3.27 6.38
CA ARG A 51 6.68 -3.04 6.44
C ARG A 51 7.50 -4.12 5.72
N ALA A 52 7.21 -5.39 6.01
CA ALA A 52 7.92 -6.50 5.39
C ALA A 52 7.72 -6.58 3.85
N PRO A 53 6.49 -6.52 3.31
CA PRO A 53 6.30 -6.59 1.86
C PRO A 53 6.80 -5.36 1.11
N ILE A 54 6.78 -4.15 1.71
CA ILE A 54 7.36 -2.97 1.05
C ILE A 54 8.89 -3.05 1.00
N ASP A 55 9.53 -3.53 2.07
CA ASP A 55 10.99 -3.73 2.09
C ASP A 55 11.40 -4.80 1.05
N ALA A 56 10.68 -5.92 0.96
CA ALA A 56 10.92 -6.96 -0.05
C ALA A 56 10.69 -6.44 -1.49
N PHE A 57 9.67 -5.60 -1.69
CA PHE A 57 9.44 -4.94 -2.98
C PHE A 57 10.64 -4.07 -3.38
N PHE A 58 11.17 -3.23 -2.49
CA PHE A 58 12.33 -2.40 -2.81
C PHE A 58 13.62 -3.19 -3.02
N ASP A 59 13.78 -4.34 -2.35
CA ASP A 59 14.95 -5.21 -2.55
C ASP A 59 14.96 -5.90 -3.92
N LYS A 60 13.79 -6.27 -4.45
CA LYS A 60 13.66 -7.12 -5.65
C LYS A 60 13.09 -6.42 -6.89
N VAL A 61 12.42 -5.29 -6.73
CA VAL A 61 11.66 -4.62 -7.79
C VAL A 61 12.27 -3.26 -8.13
N THR A 62 12.80 -3.16 -9.36
CA THR A 62 13.25 -1.87 -9.89
C THR A 62 12.05 -1.00 -10.27
N VAL A 63 11.70 -0.01 -9.43
CA VAL A 63 10.54 0.87 -9.65
C VAL A 63 10.59 1.60 -10.99
N ASN A 64 11.76 2.16 -11.32
CA ASN A 64 11.98 2.84 -12.59
C ASN A 64 12.30 1.84 -13.72
N ALA A 65 11.40 0.89 -13.95
CA ALA A 65 11.51 -0.10 -15.02
C ALA A 65 11.56 0.58 -16.41
N ASP A 66 12.27 -0.03 -17.36
CA ASP A 66 12.38 0.48 -18.73
C ASP A 66 11.03 0.50 -19.46
N LYS A 67 10.16 -0.47 -19.15
CA LYS A 67 8.81 -0.53 -19.70
C LYS A 67 7.92 0.50 -19.02
N PRO A 68 7.36 1.48 -19.75
CA PRO A 68 6.60 2.58 -19.16
C PRO A 68 5.34 2.11 -18.43
N GLU A 69 4.67 1.06 -18.92
CA GLU A 69 3.50 0.45 -18.27
C GLU A 69 3.83 -0.20 -16.92
N LEU A 70 4.97 -0.90 -16.81
CA LEU A 70 5.42 -1.51 -15.55
C LEU A 70 5.84 -0.44 -14.55
N ARG A 71 6.57 0.57 -15.01
CA ARG A 71 6.93 1.73 -14.18
C ARG A 71 5.69 2.43 -13.62
N ALA A 72 4.70 2.68 -14.47
CA ALA A 72 3.44 3.30 -14.04
C ALA A 72 2.72 2.43 -12.99
N ASN A 73 2.67 1.11 -13.20
CA ASN A 73 2.02 0.19 -12.26
C ASN A 73 2.76 0.10 -10.90
N ARG A 74 4.10 0.10 -10.92
CA ARG A 74 4.93 0.10 -9.71
C ARG A 74 4.77 1.40 -8.92
N LEU A 75 4.71 2.54 -9.60
CA LEU A 75 4.41 3.82 -8.97
C LEU A 75 2.99 3.86 -8.40
N ALA A 76 2.00 3.25 -9.08
CA ALA A 76 0.65 3.10 -8.56
C ALA A 76 0.61 2.29 -7.26
N LEU A 77 1.37 1.19 -7.16
CA LEU A 77 1.50 0.40 -5.93
C LEU A 77 2.08 1.23 -4.78
N LEU A 78 3.15 1.99 -5.04
CA LEU A 78 3.76 2.87 -4.04
C LEU A 78 2.81 3.97 -3.59
N ASN A 79 2.08 4.58 -4.52
CA ASN A 79 1.08 5.60 -4.19
C ASN A 79 -0.04 5.02 -3.33
N ARG A 80 -0.50 3.79 -3.61
CA ARG A 80 -1.50 3.10 -2.79
C ARG A 80 -0.98 2.83 -1.38
N PHE A 81 0.27 2.37 -1.24
CA PHE A 81 0.91 2.22 0.07
C PHE A 81 0.95 3.53 0.84
N ILE A 82 1.39 4.63 0.21
CA ILE A 82 1.41 5.96 0.84
C ILE A 82 0.00 6.35 1.27
N ALA A 83 -1.01 6.20 0.40
CA ALA A 83 -2.40 6.50 0.72
C ALA A 83 -2.93 5.69 1.91
N ALA A 84 -2.63 4.38 1.97
CA ALA A 84 -3.02 3.53 3.10
C ALA A 84 -2.41 4.02 4.42
N THR A 85 -1.13 4.39 4.42
CA THR A 85 -0.46 4.93 5.61
C THR A 85 -0.95 6.33 6.00
N ALA A 86 -1.22 7.19 5.02
CA ALA A 86 -1.75 8.53 5.24
C ALA A 86 -3.16 8.50 5.86
N ALA A 87 -4.01 7.56 5.43
CA ALA A 87 -5.37 7.43 5.95
C ALA A 87 -5.38 7.21 7.47
N VAL A 88 -4.45 6.41 8.01
CA VAL A 88 -4.34 6.21 9.46
C VAL A 88 -3.60 7.35 10.17
N ALA A 89 -2.63 7.99 9.51
CA ALA A 89 -2.00 9.18 10.05
C ALA A 89 -3.00 10.34 10.23
N ASP A 90 -3.92 10.55 9.30
CA ASP A 90 -4.97 11.57 9.46
C ASP A 90 -5.98 11.21 10.56
N LEU A 91 -6.26 9.92 10.79
CA LEU A 91 -7.09 9.48 11.92
C LEU A 91 -6.45 9.81 13.27
N SER A 92 -5.12 9.72 13.39
CA SER A 92 -4.42 10.09 14.63
C SER A 92 -4.53 11.57 15.01
N LYS A 93 -4.90 12.44 14.05
CA LYS A 93 -5.13 13.87 14.30
C LYS A 93 -6.54 14.19 14.75
N LEU A 94 -7.50 13.29 14.57
CA LEU A 94 -8.88 13.46 15.05
C LEU A 94 -9.02 13.14 16.54
N GLU A 95 -8.06 12.39 17.12
CA GLU A 95 -8.02 12.03 18.54
C GLU A 95 -7.22 13.03 19.41
N GLY A 96 -6.68 14.12 18.84
CA GLY A 96 -5.94 15.18 19.55
C GLY A 96 -6.71 16.48 19.64
#